data_AF-M8CH14-F1
#
_entry.id   AF-M8CH14-F1
#
_cell.length_a   1.000
_cell.length_b   1.000
_cell.length_c   1.000
_cell.angle_alpha   90.00
_cell.angle_beta   90.00
_cell.angle_gamma   90.00
#
_symmetry.space_group_name_H-M   'P 1'
#
loop_
_entity.id
_entity.type
_entity.pdbx_description
1 polymer ?
#
loop_
_entity_poly.entity_id
_entity_poly.type
_entity_poly.pdbx_seq_one_letter_code
_entity_poly.pdbx_strand_id
1 'polypeptide(L)'
;MGKNICGARWARQLVHDDLLFHYDDGELVADLTRSEESLRDARRGVFDEDEPWRRKIQRLLPADGITVKHIRTGEDVALSRRVAATFLMMTMADFSDQLFDWQDRLFNNANGRLEFRGNTWTSLWPGTGKPGLWTTSISRMGVLYSLIVREEEIYIAHRAHTTGKEGDDSATRDEDIALVIPPVFDGCTKVLDADDQKAARDLYWEAVCSDEEATDRCKVEELLRQSVAKNPFVGEPRLVLAQMCLNAEMYEEAQEQAEEGLKLLLEWGSSWDKRMPWEGWVSWGRAMLTKAKEKDWPHTSFGILSLGLVK
;
A
#
# COMPACT_ATOMS: atom_id res chain seq x y z
N MET A 1 15.16 -20.83 5.35
CA MET A 1 13.85 -20.17 5.49
C MET A 1 13.68 -19.46 6.85
N GLY A 2 14.74 -18.85 7.41
CA GLY A 2 14.74 -18.26 8.77
C GLY A 2 15.11 -16.78 8.85
N LYS A 3 15.00 -16.02 7.74
CA LYS A 3 15.37 -14.60 7.70
C LYS A 3 14.20 -13.64 7.91
N ASN A 4 12.95 -14.03 7.64
CA ASN A 4 11.82 -13.07 7.63
C ASN A 4 11.18 -12.83 9.00
N ILE A 5 11.37 -13.71 9.99
CA ILE A 5 10.74 -13.56 11.32
C ILE A 5 11.39 -12.42 12.14
N CYS A 6 12.65 -12.05 11.85
CA CYS A 6 13.34 -10.97 12.55
C CYS A 6 12.86 -9.56 12.14
N GLY A 7 12.42 -9.36 10.90
CA GLY A 7 11.91 -8.05 10.43
C GLY A 7 10.55 -7.70 11.03
N ALA A 8 9.68 -8.71 11.18
CA ALA A 8 8.31 -8.53 11.66
C ALA A 8 8.20 -7.93 13.07
N ARG A 9 9.14 -8.23 13.98
CA ARG A 9 9.12 -7.69 15.35
C ARG A 9 9.48 -6.20 15.39
N TRP A 10 10.40 -5.78 14.52
CA TRP A 10 10.78 -4.38 14.36
C TRP A 10 9.70 -3.55 13.68
N ALA A 11 9.15 -4.06 12.57
CA ALA A 11 8.01 -3.45 11.89
C ALA A 11 6.81 -3.34 12.84
N ARG A 12 6.57 -4.34 13.70
CA ARG A 12 5.52 -4.22 14.71
C ARG A 12 5.82 -3.12 15.73
N GLN A 13 6.96 -3.18 16.42
CA GLN A 13 7.26 -2.23 17.48
C GLN A 13 7.37 -0.79 16.95
N LEU A 14 8.28 -0.55 16.00
CA LEU A 14 8.56 0.79 15.51
C LEU A 14 7.41 1.35 14.65
N VAL A 15 6.93 0.59 13.65
CA VAL A 15 5.93 1.14 12.74
C VAL A 15 4.54 1.13 13.35
N HIS A 16 4.12 0.04 14.02
CA HIS A 16 2.75 -0.04 14.53
C HIS A 16 2.62 0.58 15.92
N ASP A 17 3.35 0.03 16.89
CA ASP A 17 3.16 0.38 18.30
C ASP A 17 3.65 1.81 18.60
N ASP A 18 4.81 2.19 18.08
CA ASP A 18 5.46 3.47 18.40
C ASP A 18 5.05 4.63 17.47
N LEU A 19 4.47 4.35 16.30
CA LEU A 19 4.08 5.38 15.32
C LEU A 19 2.59 5.31 14.93
N LEU A 20 2.18 4.27 14.19
CA LEU A 20 0.87 4.20 13.51
C LEU A 20 -0.31 4.17 14.48
N PHE A 21 -0.20 3.45 15.60
CA PHE A 21 -1.30 3.31 16.57
C PHE A 21 -1.51 4.53 17.46
N HIS A 22 -0.65 5.54 17.35
CA HIS A 22 -0.87 6.86 17.96
C HIS A 22 -1.80 7.77 17.14
N TYR A 23 -2.33 7.27 16.02
CA TYR A 23 -3.25 7.98 15.14
C TYR A 23 -4.54 7.19 14.93
N ASP A 24 -5.67 7.87 15.04
CA ASP A 24 -6.91 7.42 14.39
C ASP A 24 -7.02 7.93 12.94
N ASP A 25 -8.01 7.40 12.21
CA ASP A 25 -8.18 7.68 10.78
C ASP A 25 -8.58 9.15 10.52
N GLY A 26 -9.36 9.75 11.43
CA GLY A 26 -9.77 11.15 11.34
C GLY A 26 -8.62 12.12 11.62
N GLU A 27 -7.78 11.79 12.60
CA GLU A 27 -6.55 12.53 12.88
C GLU A 27 -5.59 12.51 11.68
N LEU A 28 -5.37 11.36 11.04
CA LEU A 28 -4.51 11.25 9.86
C LEU A 28 -4.98 12.16 8.72
N VAL A 29 -6.29 12.13 8.41
CA VAL A 29 -6.88 12.97 7.36
C VAL A 29 -6.76 14.46 7.68
N ALA A 30 -7.04 14.83 8.94
CA ALA A 30 -6.97 16.22 9.38
C ALA A 30 -5.53 16.75 9.34
N ASP A 31 -4.57 15.99 9.86
CA ASP A 31 -3.16 16.38 9.91
C ASP A 31 -2.52 16.37 8.50
N LEU A 32 -2.94 15.49 7.60
CA LEU A 32 -2.51 15.52 6.20
C LEU A 32 -2.97 16.80 5.50
N THR A 33 -4.18 17.29 5.82
CA THR A 33 -4.69 18.55 5.26
C THR A 33 -3.88 19.73 5.80
N ARG A 34 -3.68 19.79 7.12
CA ARG A 34 -2.91 20.87 7.77
C ARG A 34 -1.47 20.91 7.29
N SER A 35 -0.79 19.77 7.23
CA SER A 35 0.62 19.71 6.80
C SER A 35 0.85 20.18 5.37
N GLU A 36 -0.13 20.07 4.49
CA GLU A 36 -0.06 20.63 3.14
C GLU A 36 -0.09 22.17 3.17
N GLU A 37 -0.88 22.76 4.07
CA GLU A 37 -0.91 24.22 4.30
C GLU A 37 0.41 24.70 4.92
N SER A 38 0.89 24.02 5.98
CA SER A 38 2.16 24.33 6.64
C SER A 38 3.34 24.26 5.68
N LEU A 39 3.37 23.27 4.78
CA LEU A 39 4.43 23.14 3.79
C LEU A 39 4.44 24.30 2.78
N ARG A 40 3.25 24.78 2.36
CA ARG A 40 3.14 25.94 1.48
C ARG A 40 3.63 27.22 2.16
N ASP A 41 3.35 27.36 3.45
CA ASP A 41 3.80 28.51 4.24
C ASP A 41 5.30 28.46 4.52
N ALA A 42 5.86 27.28 4.85
CA ALA A 42 7.30 27.09 5.00
C ALA A 42 8.08 27.45 3.73
N ARG A 43 7.54 27.11 2.55
CA ARG A 43 8.11 27.51 1.25
C ARG A 43 8.10 29.03 1.01
N ARG A 44 7.26 29.78 1.74
CA ARG A 44 7.22 31.25 1.76
C ARG A 44 8.06 31.84 2.89
N GLY A 45 8.73 31.01 3.69
CA GLY A 45 9.52 31.43 4.86
C GLY A 45 8.68 31.71 6.10
N VAL A 46 7.44 31.21 6.17
CA VAL A 46 6.58 31.32 7.35
C VAL A 46 6.59 29.97 8.07
N PHE A 47 6.95 29.98 9.35
CA PHE A 47 7.09 28.78 10.16
C PHE A 47 6.29 28.93 11.45
N ASP A 48 5.43 27.96 11.74
CA ASP A 48 4.73 27.84 13.01
C ASP A 48 5.14 26.52 13.67
N GLU A 49 5.93 26.59 14.75
CA GLU A 49 6.39 25.41 15.49
C GLU A 49 5.31 24.85 16.43
N ASP A 50 4.24 25.61 16.67
CA ASP A 50 3.22 25.28 17.64
C ASP A 50 2.04 24.50 17.05
N GLU A 51 2.10 24.22 15.75
CA GLU A 51 1.09 23.44 15.04
C GLU A 51 0.90 22.05 15.69
N PRO A 52 -0.34 21.66 16.03
CA PRO A 52 -0.60 20.40 16.75
C PRO A 52 -0.08 19.15 16.03
N TRP A 53 -0.18 19.10 14.70
CA TRP A 53 0.27 17.95 13.92
C TRP A 53 1.79 17.82 13.93
N ARG A 54 2.51 18.95 13.83
CA ARG A 54 3.98 19.01 13.90
C ARG A 54 4.47 18.54 15.25
N ARG A 55 3.90 19.07 16.34
CA ARG A 55 4.20 18.65 17.70
C ARG A 55 3.95 17.15 17.92
N LYS A 56 2.87 16.60 17.33
CA LYS A 56 2.58 15.16 17.40
C LYS A 56 3.66 14.34 16.69
N ILE A 57 4.02 14.70 15.45
CA ILE A 57 5.10 14.03 14.71
C ILE A 57 6.43 14.15 15.45
N GLN A 58 6.82 15.34 15.91
CA GLN A 58 8.08 15.55 16.63
C GLN A 58 8.15 14.79 17.96
N ARG A 59 7.02 14.57 18.63
CA ARG A 59 6.96 13.73 19.83
C ARG A 59 7.20 12.25 19.52
N LEU A 60 6.66 11.77 18.40
CA LEU A 60 6.77 10.37 17.98
C LEU A 60 8.12 10.07 17.31
N LEU A 61 8.59 11.01 16.48
CA LEU A 61 9.82 10.92 15.71
C LEU A 61 10.55 12.29 15.71
N PRO A 62 11.35 12.54 16.76
CA PRO A 62 12.12 13.78 16.92
C PRO A 62 13.06 14.06 15.75
N ALA A 63 13.52 15.32 15.65
CA ALA A 63 14.40 15.74 14.56
C ALA A 63 15.76 15.01 14.61
N ASP A 64 16.28 14.77 15.82
CA ASP A 64 17.52 14.04 16.05
C ASP A 64 17.35 12.51 15.95
N GLY A 65 16.14 12.04 15.58
CA GLY A 65 15.83 10.63 15.46
C GLY A 65 15.44 9.97 16.77
N ILE A 66 15.58 8.63 16.80
CA ILE A 66 15.18 7.76 17.91
C ILE A 66 16.26 6.71 18.17
N THR A 67 16.23 6.11 19.36
CA THR A 67 17.06 4.95 19.69
C THR A 67 16.19 3.73 19.89
N VAL A 68 16.61 2.62 19.32
CA VAL A 68 15.86 1.36 19.27
C VAL A 68 16.78 0.18 19.54
N LYS A 69 16.22 -0.97 19.93
CA LYS A 69 17.00 -2.14 20.36
C LYS A 69 17.24 -3.14 19.24
N HIS A 70 18.51 -3.44 18.94
CA HIS A 70 18.90 -4.49 18.01
C HIS A 70 18.24 -5.84 18.36
N ILE A 71 17.45 -6.42 17.46
CA ILE A 71 16.64 -7.61 17.77
C ILE A 71 17.43 -8.84 18.24
N ARG A 72 18.69 -8.98 17.82
CA ARG A 72 19.53 -10.13 18.19
C ARG A 72 20.44 -9.84 19.38
N THR A 73 21.03 -8.66 19.41
CA THR A 73 22.07 -8.31 20.41
C THR A 73 21.50 -7.51 21.58
N GLY A 74 20.35 -6.86 21.41
CA GLY A 74 19.76 -5.97 22.40
C GLY A 74 20.49 -4.62 22.54
N GLU A 75 21.48 -4.36 21.69
CA GLU A 75 22.26 -3.12 21.70
C GLU A 75 21.42 -1.95 21.21
N ASP A 76 21.75 -0.76 21.68
CA ASP A 76 21.13 0.48 21.22
C ASP A 76 21.61 0.82 19.81
N VAL A 77 20.66 1.10 18.93
CA VAL A 77 20.88 1.54 17.56
C VAL A 77 20.17 2.88 17.41
N ALA A 78 20.92 3.93 17.13
CA ALA A 78 20.37 5.23 16.77
C ALA A 78 19.86 5.19 15.32
N LEU A 79 18.66 5.69 15.10
CA LEU A 79 18.06 5.85 13.77
C LEU A 79 17.69 7.32 13.60
N SER A 80 18.18 7.95 12.52
CA SER A 80 17.68 9.27 12.13
C SER A 80 16.20 9.20 11.74
N ARG A 81 15.53 10.35 11.72
CA ARG A 81 14.15 10.46 11.23
C ARG A 81 14.02 9.92 9.79
N ARG A 82 15.00 10.17 8.93
CA ARG A 82 15.00 9.73 7.53
C ARG A 82 15.15 8.23 7.40
N VAL A 83 16.01 7.60 8.22
CA VAL A 83 16.12 6.13 8.27
C VAL A 83 14.82 5.50 8.78
N ALA A 84 14.20 6.06 9.82
CA ALA A 84 12.92 5.58 10.31
C ALA A 84 11.79 5.73 9.27
N ALA A 85 11.75 6.85 8.53
CA ALA A 85 10.81 7.05 7.43
C ALA A 85 11.02 6.05 6.29
N THR A 86 12.27 5.81 5.88
CA THR A 86 12.61 4.78 4.88
C THR A 86 12.20 3.39 5.36
N PHE A 87 12.40 3.07 6.64
CA PHE A 87 11.95 1.80 7.21
C PHE A 87 10.41 1.66 7.17
N LEU A 88 9.67 2.73 7.45
CA LEU A 88 8.21 2.77 7.29
C LEU A 88 7.79 2.48 5.84
N MET A 89 8.41 3.14 4.86
CA MET A 89 8.13 2.90 3.43
C MET A 89 8.50 1.47 3.02
N MET A 90 9.65 0.95 3.46
CA MET A 90 10.03 -0.44 3.21
C MET A 90 9.04 -1.43 3.85
N THR A 91 8.48 -1.11 5.01
CA THR A 91 7.45 -1.93 5.67
C THR A 91 6.17 -1.98 4.84
N MET A 92 5.79 -0.87 4.19
CA MET A 92 4.67 -0.86 3.23
C MET A 92 4.91 -1.86 2.09
N ALA A 93 6.10 -1.82 1.47
CA ALA A 93 6.45 -2.74 0.39
C ALA A 93 6.54 -4.21 0.85
N ASP A 94 7.14 -4.46 2.01
CA ASP A 94 7.25 -5.80 2.61
C ASP A 94 5.86 -6.41 2.87
N PHE A 95 4.94 -5.60 3.40
CA PHE A 95 3.59 -6.06 3.72
C PHE A 95 2.76 -6.32 2.47
N SER A 96 2.83 -5.44 1.46
CA SER A 96 2.11 -5.67 0.20
C SER A 96 2.60 -6.94 -0.51
N ASP A 97 3.90 -7.24 -0.43
CA ASP A 97 4.46 -8.44 -1.05
C ASP A 97 4.17 -9.73 -0.28
N GLN A 98 4.21 -9.70 1.06
CA GLN A 98 4.15 -10.92 1.86
C GLN A 98 2.75 -11.31 2.32
N LEU A 99 1.87 -10.35 2.59
CA LEU A 99 0.64 -10.62 3.34
C LEU A 99 -0.50 -11.13 2.46
N PHE A 100 -1.05 -12.28 2.86
CA PHE A 100 -2.28 -12.86 2.32
C PHE A 100 -3.07 -13.52 3.46
N ASP A 101 -4.15 -14.23 3.15
CA ASP A 101 -5.12 -14.73 4.13
C ASP A 101 -4.54 -15.65 5.22
N TRP A 102 -3.38 -16.27 5.00
CA TRP A 102 -2.71 -17.03 6.05
C TRP A 102 -2.27 -16.13 7.21
N GLN A 103 -1.63 -14.99 6.93
CA GLN A 103 -1.23 -14.03 7.96
C GLN A 103 -2.45 -13.40 8.64
N ASP A 104 -3.55 -13.19 7.90
CA ASP A 104 -4.79 -12.71 8.50
C ASP A 104 -5.30 -13.66 9.59
N ARG A 105 -5.22 -14.98 9.36
CA ARG A 105 -5.58 -15.99 10.38
C ARG A 105 -4.56 -16.05 11.51
N LEU A 106 -3.27 -16.02 11.18
CA LEU A 106 -2.17 -16.07 12.15
C LEU A 106 -2.31 -14.96 13.21
N PHE A 107 -2.68 -13.75 12.77
CA PHE A 107 -2.75 -12.56 13.60
C PHE A 107 -4.16 -12.09 13.96
N ASN A 108 -5.19 -12.90 13.67
CA ASN A 108 -6.60 -12.56 13.90
C ASN A 108 -7.01 -11.20 13.29
N ASN A 109 -6.64 -10.98 12.03
CA ASN A 109 -6.89 -9.75 11.27
C ASN A 109 -8.26 -9.74 10.56
N ALA A 110 -9.29 -10.38 11.13
CA ALA A 110 -10.60 -10.45 10.48
C ALA A 110 -11.32 -9.08 10.37
N ASN A 111 -10.84 -8.08 11.12
CA ASN A 111 -11.29 -6.69 11.06
C ASN A 111 -10.50 -5.84 10.03
N GLY A 112 -9.46 -6.39 9.40
CA GLY A 112 -8.66 -5.72 8.39
C GLY A 112 -7.83 -4.53 8.87
N ARG A 113 -7.64 -4.35 10.17
CA ARG A 113 -6.85 -3.25 10.76
C ARG A 113 -5.36 -3.60 10.97
N LEU A 114 -4.99 -4.87 10.81
CA LEU A 114 -3.64 -5.42 10.96
C LEU A 114 -3.01 -5.09 12.32
N GLU A 115 -3.77 -5.30 13.40
CA GLU A 115 -3.38 -4.90 14.77
C GLU A 115 -2.55 -5.95 15.53
N PHE A 116 -2.19 -7.07 14.89
CA PHE A 116 -1.42 -8.17 15.48
C PHE A 116 -1.97 -8.68 16.85
N ARG A 117 -3.30 -8.69 17.00
CA ARG A 117 -4.00 -9.09 18.24
C ARG A 117 -4.01 -10.61 18.45
N GLY A 118 -3.91 -11.39 17.37
CA GLY A 118 -3.92 -12.85 17.40
C GLY A 118 -2.54 -13.47 17.54
N ASN A 119 -2.53 -14.72 18.02
CA ASN A 119 -1.35 -15.59 18.08
C ASN A 119 -1.73 -17.03 17.68
N THR A 120 -2.38 -17.18 16.53
CA THR A 120 -2.89 -18.46 16.04
C THR A 120 -1.77 -19.23 15.34
N TRP A 121 -0.72 -19.58 16.08
CA TRP A 121 0.51 -20.21 15.55
C TRP A 121 0.29 -21.58 14.89
N THR A 122 -0.87 -22.21 15.12
CA THR A 122 -1.30 -23.45 14.46
C THR A 122 -1.95 -23.25 13.10
N SER A 123 -2.04 -22.01 12.60
CA SER A 123 -2.61 -21.70 11.28
C SER A 123 -1.81 -22.37 10.16
N LEU A 124 -2.47 -23.17 9.32
CA LEU A 124 -1.79 -23.93 8.26
C LEU A 124 -1.34 -23.04 7.09
N TRP A 125 -0.05 -23.06 6.79
CA TRP A 125 0.53 -22.47 5.59
C TRP A 125 0.34 -23.42 4.38
N PRO A 126 0.04 -22.94 3.15
CA PRO A 126 -0.06 -21.54 2.72
C PRO A 126 -1.48 -20.95 2.76
N GLY A 127 -2.37 -21.38 3.66
CA GLY A 127 -3.75 -20.87 3.65
C GLY A 127 -4.51 -21.21 2.35
N THR A 128 -5.41 -20.32 1.89
CA THR A 128 -6.13 -20.50 0.61
C THR A 128 -5.55 -19.65 -0.51
N GLY A 129 -4.54 -18.81 -0.21
CA GLY A 129 -4.03 -17.80 -1.14
C GLY A 129 -5.00 -16.64 -1.39
N LYS A 130 -6.04 -16.51 -0.54
CA LYS A 130 -6.99 -15.39 -0.64
C LYS A 130 -6.27 -14.07 -0.36
N PRO A 131 -6.57 -12.98 -1.09
CA PRO A 131 -5.87 -11.71 -0.88
C PRO A 131 -5.94 -11.24 0.58
N GLY A 132 -4.85 -10.66 1.07
CA GLY A 132 -4.73 -10.22 2.47
C GLY A 132 -5.43 -8.90 2.76
N LEU A 133 -5.82 -8.70 4.02
CA LEU A 133 -6.41 -7.44 4.51
C LEU A 133 -5.33 -6.48 5.03
N TRP A 134 -4.55 -5.91 4.11
CA TRP A 134 -3.44 -5.02 4.46
C TRP A 134 -3.57 -3.59 3.91
N THR A 135 -4.37 -3.35 2.85
CA THR A 135 -4.46 -2.03 2.18
C THR A 135 -4.87 -0.90 3.13
N THR A 136 -5.75 -1.15 4.10
CA THR A 136 -6.14 -0.16 5.12
C THR A 136 -4.95 0.25 5.98
N SER A 137 -4.22 -0.72 6.54
CA SER A 137 -3.05 -0.43 7.37
C SER A 137 -1.95 0.28 6.57
N ILE A 138 -1.67 -0.18 5.35
CA ILE A 138 -0.65 0.43 4.49
C ILE A 138 -1.07 1.84 4.03
N SER A 139 -2.35 2.10 3.79
CA SER A 139 -2.83 3.46 3.46
C SER A 139 -2.59 4.45 4.60
N ARG A 140 -2.80 4.02 5.85
CA ARG A 140 -2.49 4.80 7.05
C ARG A 140 -0.97 5.02 7.18
N MET A 141 -0.16 4.00 6.92
CA MET A 141 1.31 4.13 6.87
C MET A 141 1.75 5.12 5.80
N GLY A 142 1.11 5.13 4.63
CA GLY A 142 1.38 6.09 3.57
C GLY A 142 1.13 7.52 4.03
N VAL A 143 -0.02 7.80 4.64
CA VAL A 143 -0.32 9.14 5.17
C VAL A 143 0.68 9.55 6.27
N LEU A 144 1.00 8.64 7.19
CA LEU A 144 2.02 8.88 8.21
C LEU A 144 3.40 9.16 7.60
N TYR A 145 3.80 8.42 6.56
CA TYR A 145 5.03 8.67 5.82
C TYR A 145 5.02 10.08 5.22
N SER A 146 3.94 10.49 4.55
CA SER A 146 3.77 11.85 4.02
C SER A 146 3.90 12.92 5.10
N LEU A 147 3.34 12.72 6.30
CA LEU A 147 3.50 13.65 7.42
C LEU A 147 4.97 13.77 7.86
N ILE A 148 5.70 12.67 7.93
CA ILE A 148 7.13 12.66 8.30
C ILE A 148 7.96 13.38 7.23
N VAL A 149 7.71 13.11 5.93
CA VAL A 149 8.39 13.80 4.82
C VAL A 149 8.18 15.30 4.88
N ARG A 150 6.92 15.74 5.07
CA ARG A 150 6.58 17.17 5.15
C ARG A 150 7.20 17.86 6.35
N GLU A 151 7.17 17.23 7.54
CA GLU A 151 7.85 17.77 8.72
C GLU A 151 9.35 17.89 8.51
N GLU A 152 9.98 16.92 7.85
CA GLU A 152 11.42 16.98 7.58
C GLU A 152 11.77 18.09 6.57
N GLU A 153 10.95 18.28 5.52
CA GLU A 153 11.10 19.41 4.59
C GLU A 153 10.97 20.76 5.31
N ILE A 154 9.95 20.92 6.16
CA ILE A 154 9.74 22.15 6.94
C ILE A 154 10.90 22.39 7.90
N TYR A 155 11.36 21.35 8.60
CA TYR A 155 12.48 21.45 9.53
C TYR A 155 13.77 21.92 8.83
N ILE A 156 14.12 21.32 7.70
CA ILE A 156 15.32 21.69 6.92
C ILE A 156 15.21 23.14 6.43
N ALA A 157 14.04 23.53 5.90
CA ALA A 157 13.79 24.89 5.45
C ALA A 157 13.91 25.92 6.59
N HIS A 158 13.36 25.60 7.76
CA HIS A 158 13.46 26.46 8.94
C HIS A 158 14.91 26.59 9.42
N ARG A 159 15.65 25.49 9.51
CA ARG A 159 17.07 25.49 9.90
C ARG A 159 17.91 26.35 8.95
N ALA A 160 17.70 26.21 7.65
CA ALA A 160 18.39 27.00 6.63
C ALA A 160 18.06 28.50 6.76
N HIS A 161 16.80 28.84 7.05
CA HIS A 161 16.36 30.21 7.27
C HIS A 161 17.00 30.87 8.49
N THR A 162 17.09 30.15 9.62
CA THR A 162 17.50 30.72 10.91
C THR A 162 19.03 30.77 11.08
N THR A 163 19.76 29.77 10.57
CA THR A 163 21.21 29.65 10.83
C THR A 163 22.10 30.17 9.70
N GLY A 164 21.55 30.40 8.50
CA GLY A 164 22.30 30.86 7.32
C GLY A 164 23.43 29.91 6.88
N LYS A 165 23.49 28.70 7.43
CA LYS A 165 24.46 27.66 7.13
C LYS A 165 23.76 26.32 7.00
N GLU A 166 24.07 25.58 5.94
CA GLU A 166 23.94 24.12 5.94
C GLU A 166 24.96 23.60 6.98
N GLY A 167 24.51 23.36 8.21
CA GLY A 167 25.37 22.95 9.32
C GLY A 167 25.98 21.55 9.14
N ASP A 168 27.11 21.34 9.82
CA ASP A 168 27.93 20.12 9.93
C ASP A 168 27.16 18.85 10.41
N ASP A 169 25.89 19.00 10.81
CA ASP A 169 24.99 17.94 11.29
C ASP A 169 24.34 17.11 10.16
N SER A 170 24.54 17.46 8.88
CA SER A 170 23.92 16.70 7.76
C SER A 170 24.34 15.23 7.74
N ALA A 171 25.57 14.94 8.19
CA ALA A 171 26.12 13.58 8.25
C ALA A 171 25.53 12.72 9.38
N THR A 172 24.94 13.32 10.42
CA THR A 172 24.35 12.57 11.57
C THR A 172 22.85 12.30 11.39
N ARG A 173 22.21 12.97 10.42
CA ARG A 173 20.76 12.88 10.14
C ARG A 173 20.41 12.16 8.84
N ASP A 174 21.41 11.61 8.15
CA ASP A 174 21.28 10.90 6.88
C ASP A 174 20.53 11.73 5.81
N GLU A 175 20.83 13.03 5.73
CA GLU A 175 20.14 13.96 4.81
C GLU A 175 20.36 13.62 3.32
N ASP A 176 21.35 12.78 3.01
CA ASP A 176 21.60 12.21 1.68
C ASP A 176 20.58 11.13 1.27
N ILE A 177 19.88 10.49 2.22
CA ILE A 177 18.80 9.54 1.92
C ILE A 177 17.59 10.30 1.38
N ALA A 178 17.28 10.20 0.10
CA ALA A 178 16.08 10.83 -0.47
C ALA A 178 14.79 10.17 0.05
N LEU A 179 13.87 10.98 0.60
CA LEU A 179 12.52 10.53 0.96
C LEU A 179 11.59 10.73 -0.24
N VAL A 180 11.20 9.62 -0.88
CA VAL A 180 10.35 9.61 -2.08
C VAL A 180 8.96 9.14 -1.70
N ILE A 181 7.94 9.93 -2.06
CA ILE A 181 6.53 9.54 -1.90
C ILE A 181 6.18 8.43 -2.91
N PRO A 182 5.80 7.21 -2.45
CA PRO A 182 5.32 6.16 -3.34
C PRO A 182 4.03 6.58 -4.06
N PRO A 183 3.79 6.12 -5.31
CA PRO A 183 2.61 6.52 -6.08
C PRO A 183 1.30 5.91 -5.57
N VAL A 184 1.36 4.86 -4.76
CA VAL A 184 0.19 4.15 -4.22
C VAL A 184 -0.71 5.09 -3.41
N PHE A 185 -2.01 4.82 -3.40
CA PHE A 185 -3.01 5.61 -2.65
C PHE A 185 -3.01 7.10 -3.01
N ASP A 186 -2.96 7.42 -4.31
CA ASP A 186 -2.87 8.78 -4.83
C ASP A 186 -1.69 9.56 -4.21
N GLY A 187 -0.49 8.98 -4.24
CA GLY A 187 0.69 9.59 -3.64
C GLY A 187 0.63 9.62 -2.11
N CYS A 188 0.19 8.52 -1.48
CA CYS A 188 0.10 8.36 -0.03
C CYS A 188 -0.79 9.43 0.65
N THR A 189 -1.92 9.76 0.02
CA THR A 189 -2.87 10.79 0.50
C THR A 189 -4.24 10.27 0.89
N LYS A 190 -4.46 8.95 0.81
CA LYS A 190 -5.74 8.31 1.14
C LYS A 190 -5.62 7.45 2.39
N VAL A 191 -6.64 7.51 3.22
CA VAL A 191 -6.89 6.56 4.31
C VAL A 191 -8.10 5.72 3.89
N LEU A 192 -7.93 4.40 3.82
CA LEU A 192 -8.98 3.49 3.39
C LEU A 192 -9.76 2.95 4.58
N ASP A 193 -11.07 2.75 4.39
CA ASP A 193 -11.92 2.14 5.39
C ASP A 193 -11.71 0.61 5.46
N ALA A 194 -11.74 0.07 6.69
CA ALA A 194 -11.45 -1.34 6.93
C ALA A 194 -12.59 -2.28 6.50
N ASP A 195 -13.84 -1.83 6.63
CA ASP A 195 -15.02 -2.59 6.24
C ASP A 195 -15.13 -2.61 4.70
N ASP A 196 -14.85 -1.49 4.03
CA ASP A 196 -14.81 -1.41 2.57
C ASP A 196 -13.70 -2.28 1.98
N GLN A 197 -12.50 -2.29 2.56
CA GLN A 197 -11.42 -3.22 2.17
C GLN A 197 -11.89 -4.68 2.25
N LYS A 198 -12.52 -5.04 3.36
CA LYS A 198 -12.99 -6.41 3.59
C LYS A 198 -14.09 -6.79 2.60
N ALA A 199 -15.06 -5.91 2.40
CA ALA A 199 -16.13 -6.09 1.43
C ALA A 199 -15.55 -6.28 0.02
N ALA A 200 -14.63 -5.41 -0.40
CA ALA A 200 -13.97 -5.53 -1.70
C ALA A 200 -13.29 -6.90 -1.89
N ARG A 201 -12.49 -7.33 -0.91
CA ARG A 201 -11.85 -8.65 -0.91
C ARG A 201 -12.84 -9.78 -1.03
N ASP A 202 -13.92 -9.73 -0.26
CA ASP A 202 -14.89 -10.82 -0.21
C ASP A 202 -15.71 -10.91 -1.50
N LEU A 203 -16.09 -9.76 -2.09
CA LEU A 203 -16.74 -9.65 -3.40
C LEU A 203 -15.84 -10.18 -4.52
N TYR A 204 -14.58 -9.74 -4.58
CA TYR A 204 -13.60 -10.25 -5.53
C TYR A 204 -13.42 -11.75 -5.39
N TRP A 205 -13.24 -12.24 -4.16
CA TRP A 205 -13.02 -13.66 -3.90
C TRP A 205 -14.21 -14.52 -4.30
N GLU A 206 -15.44 -14.04 -4.06
CA GLU A 206 -16.64 -14.69 -4.56
C GLU A 206 -16.65 -14.72 -6.09
N ALA A 207 -16.38 -13.60 -6.75
CA ALA A 207 -16.37 -13.53 -8.21
C ALA A 207 -15.41 -14.55 -8.86
N VAL A 208 -14.19 -14.68 -8.33
CA VAL A 208 -13.13 -15.53 -8.92
C VAL A 208 -13.11 -16.98 -8.42
N CYS A 209 -13.91 -17.31 -7.39
CA CYS A 209 -14.02 -18.67 -6.87
C CYS A 209 -15.40 -19.29 -7.08
N SER A 210 -16.37 -18.55 -7.62
CA SER A 210 -17.70 -19.08 -7.92
C SER A 210 -17.62 -20.15 -9.00
N ASP A 211 -18.48 -21.17 -8.89
CA ASP A 211 -18.54 -22.27 -9.86
C ASP A 211 -19.05 -21.75 -11.22
N GLU A 212 -18.23 -21.89 -12.26
CA GLU A 212 -18.50 -21.38 -13.61
C GLU A 212 -19.76 -22.00 -14.23
N GLU A 213 -20.13 -23.24 -13.86
CA GLU A 213 -21.30 -23.92 -14.43
C GLU A 213 -22.64 -23.44 -13.82
N ALA A 214 -22.60 -22.79 -12.66
CA ALA A 214 -23.78 -22.37 -11.91
C ALA A 214 -23.96 -20.84 -11.80
N THR A 215 -22.94 -20.05 -12.16
CA THR A 215 -22.90 -18.63 -11.84
C THR A 215 -23.32 -17.76 -13.03
N ASP A 216 -24.34 -16.94 -12.79
CA ASP A 216 -24.78 -15.90 -13.72
C ASP A 216 -23.65 -14.89 -14.00
N ARG A 217 -23.30 -14.70 -15.28
CA ARG A 217 -22.28 -13.73 -15.70
C ARG A 217 -22.60 -12.32 -15.19
N CYS A 218 -23.87 -11.92 -15.20
CA CYS A 218 -24.29 -10.61 -14.68
C CYS A 218 -23.97 -10.46 -13.19
N LYS A 219 -24.07 -11.57 -12.42
CA LYS A 219 -23.70 -11.57 -10.99
C LYS A 219 -22.20 -11.39 -10.81
N VAL A 220 -21.37 -12.09 -11.57
CA VAL A 220 -19.90 -11.96 -11.47
C VAL A 220 -19.47 -10.53 -11.80
N GLU A 221 -20.06 -9.93 -12.84
CA GLU A 221 -19.76 -8.56 -13.23
C GLU A 221 -20.10 -7.58 -12.10
N GLU A 222 -21.29 -7.70 -11.51
CA GLU A 222 -21.74 -6.85 -10.40
C GLU A 222 -20.82 -6.98 -9.17
N LEU A 223 -20.42 -8.20 -8.82
CA LEU A 223 -19.47 -8.45 -7.73
C LEU A 223 -18.13 -7.72 -7.96
N LEU A 224 -17.58 -7.81 -9.17
CA LEU A 224 -16.32 -7.13 -9.52
C LEU A 224 -16.46 -5.61 -9.51
N ARG A 225 -17.55 -5.07 -10.06
CA ARG A 225 -17.84 -3.63 -10.04
C ARG A 225 -17.93 -3.10 -8.61
N GLN A 226 -18.65 -3.79 -7.74
CA GLN A 226 -18.72 -3.43 -6.33
C GLN A 226 -17.36 -3.56 -5.64
N SER A 227 -16.57 -4.59 -5.95
CA SER A 227 -15.22 -4.73 -5.43
C SER A 227 -14.33 -3.54 -5.80
N VAL A 228 -14.34 -3.12 -7.07
CA VAL A 228 -13.57 -1.97 -7.57
C VAL A 228 -14.04 -0.68 -6.92
N ALA A 229 -15.35 -0.48 -6.75
CA ALA A 229 -15.90 0.70 -6.10
C ALA A 229 -15.48 0.81 -4.61
N LYS A 230 -15.40 -0.33 -3.91
CA LYS A 230 -15.05 -0.42 -2.49
C LYS A 230 -13.56 -0.30 -2.24
N ASN A 231 -12.73 -0.83 -3.12
CA ASN A 231 -11.28 -0.64 -3.07
C ASN A 231 -10.73 -0.33 -4.47
N PRO A 232 -10.64 0.96 -4.83
CA PRO A 232 -10.19 1.34 -6.17
C PRO A 232 -8.66 1.26 -6.33
N PHE A 233 -7.93 0.90 -5.27
CA PHE A 233 -6.46 0.90 -5.21
C PHE A 233 -5.83 -0.48 -5.42
N VAL A 234 -6.60 -1.49 -5.83
CA VAL A 234 -6.08 -2.83 -6.20
C VAL A 234 -6.39 -3.14 -7.67
N GLY A 235 -5.42 -3.71 -8.38
CA GLY A 235 -5.48 -3.85 -9.83
C GLY A 235 -6.23 -5.09 -10.32
N GLU A 236 -6.17 -6.18 -9.57
CA GLU A 236 -6.67 -7.49 -9.97
C GLU A 236 -8.17 -7.53 -10.23
N PRO A 237 -9.06 -6.95 -9.38
CA PRO A 237 -10.48 -6.89 -9.69
C PRO A 237 -10.78 -6.17 -11.00
N ARG A 238 -10.01 -5.11 -11.33
CA ARG A 238 -10.15 -4.39 -12.61
C ARG A 238 -9.71 -5.25 -13.79
N LEU A 239 -8.61 -5.99 -13.66
CA LEU A 239 -8.16 -6.88 -14.73
C LEU A 239 -9.16 -8.01 -14.99
N VAL A 240 -9.74 -8.60 -13.95
CA VAL A 240 -10.79 -9.62 -14.12
C VAL A 240 -12.04 -9.01 -14.76
N LEU A 241 -12.44 -7.79 -14.36
CA LEU A 241 -13.54 -7.07 -14.99
C LEU A 241 -13.26 -6.75 -16.46
N ALA A 242 -12.04 -6.36 -16.80
CA ALA A 242 -11.62 -6.13 -18.19
C ALA A 242 -11.79 -7.39 -19.06
N GLN A 243 -11.44 -8.56 -18.53
CA GLN A 243 -11.65 -9.84 -19.22
C GLN A 243 -13.13 -10.10 -19.47
N MET A 244 -14.01 -9.78 -18.52
CA MET A 244 -15.45 -9.91 -18.69
C MET A 244 -15.98 -8.98 -19.77
N CYS A 245 -15.55 -7.72 -19.78
CA CYS A 245 -15.89 -6.76 -20.82
C CYS A 245 -15.43 -7.25 -22.20
N LEU A 246 -14.22 -7.84 -22.31
CA LEU A 246 -13.72 -8.44 -23.55
C LEU A 246 -14.57 -9.63 -24.01
N ASN A 247 -14.96 -10.51 -23.09
CA ASN A 247 -15.87 -11.62 -23.40
C ASN A 247 -17.25 -11.15 -23.92
N ALA A 248 -17.65 -9.94 -23.55
CA ALA A 248 -18.90 -9.30 -23.98
C ALA A 248 -18.70 -8.30 -25.14
N GLU A 249 -17.49 -8.23 -25.73
CA GLU A 249 -17.14 -7.30 -26.82
C GLU A 249 -17.31 -5.81 -26.46
N MET A 250 -17.30 -5.48 -25.16
CA MET A 250 -17.34 -4.12 -24.63
C MET A 250 -15.92 -3.53 -24.58
N TYR A 251 -15.34 -3.31 -25.76
CA TYR A 251 -13.92 -3.01 -25.91
C TYR A 251 -13.47 -1.70 -25.25
N GLU A 252 -14.29 -0.66 -25.29
CA GLU A 252 -13.95 0.63 -24.69
C GLU A 252 -13.84 0.53 -23.16
N GLU A 253 -14.80 -0.14 -22.52
CA GLU A 253 -14.76 -0.36 -21.08
C GLU A 253 -13.65 -1.35 -20.68
N ALA A 254 -13.45 -2.40 -21.48
CA ALA A 254 -12.33 -3.31 -21.27
C ALA A 254 -10.98 -2.59 -21.28
N GLN A 255 -10.80 -1.63 -22.19
CA GLN A 255 -9.59 -0.82 -22.26
C GLN A 255 -9.41 0.00 -20.97
N GLU A 256 -10.44 0.71 -20.52
CA GLU A 256 -10.39 1.51 -19.28
C GLU A 256 -10.00 0.66 -18.07
N GLN A 257 -10.65 -0.49 -17.89
CA GLN A 257 -10.38 -1.37 -16.76
C GLN A 257 -8.98 -2.01 -16.84
N ALA A 258 -8.54 -2.40 -18.03
CA ALA A 258 -7.21 -2.94 -18.23
C ALA A 258 -6.10 -1.90 -18.00
N GLU A 259 -6.27 -0.66 -18.47
CA GLU A 259 -5.31 0.42 -18.26
C GLU A 259 -5.16 0.77 -16.78
N GLU A 260 -6.28 0.97 -16.07
CA GLU A 260 -6.22 1.31 -14.64
C GLU A 260 -5.75 0.12 -13.79
N GLY A 261 -6.16 -1.10 -14.11
CA GLY A 261 -5.68 -2.31 -13.43
C GLY A 261 -4.17 -2.51 -13.58
N LEU A 262 -3.63 -2.30 -14.79
CA LEU A 262 -2.18 -2.37 -15.05
C LEU A 262 -1.42 -1.26 -14.33
N LYS A 263 -1.95 -0.03 -14.34
CA LYS A 263 -1.34 1.09 -13.61
C LYS A 263 -1.20 0.76 -12.13
N LEU A 264 -2.25 0.27 -11.48
CA LEU A 264 -2.23 -0.09 -10.06
C LEU A 264 -1.21 -1.21 -9.77
N LEU A 265 -1.14 -2.25 -10.61
CA LEU A 265 -0.11 -3.29 -10.46
C LEU A 265 1.32 -2.73 -10.56
N LEU A 266 1.54 -1.76 -11.44
CA LEU A 266 2.85 -1.11 -11.60
C LEU A 266 3.18 -0.18 -10.42
N GLU A 267 2.19 0.53 -9.88
CA GLU A 267 2.36 1.36 -8.68
C GLU A 267 2.71 0.52 -7.44
N TRP A 268 2.08 -0.64 -7.28
CA TRP A 268 2.34 -1.56 -6.18
C TRP A 268 3.62 -2.37 -6.34
N GLY A 269 4.00 -2.74 -7.57
CA GLY A 269 5.12 -3.63 -7.83
C GLY A 269 4.98 -5.03 -7.20
N SER A 270 3.78 -5.41 -6.75
CA SER A 270 3.45 -6.69 -6.14
C SER A 270 1.98 -7.03 -6.41
N SER A 271 1.59 -8.31 -6.32
CA SER A 271 0.19 -8.73 -6.51
C SER A 271 -0.57 -8.77 -5.20
N TRP A 272 -1.84 -8.36 -5.17
CA TRP A 272 -2.75 -8.60 -4.05
C TRP A 272 -3.29 -10.03 -4.05
N ASP A 273 -3.66 -10.56 -5.22
CA ASP A 273 -3.96 -11.99 -5.38
C ASP A 273 -2.69 -12.79 -5.65
N LYS A 274 -2.23 -13.48 -4.60
CA LYS A 274 -0.99 -14.26 -4.59
C LYS A 274 -1.09 -15.62 -5.29
N ARG A 275 -2.27 -16.01 -5.80
CA ARG A 275 -2.41 -17.25 -6.59
C ARG A 275 -1.71 -17.14 -7.94
N MET A 276 -1.47 -15.90 -8.41
CA MET A 276 -0.67 -15.61 -9.59
C MET A 276 0.46 -14.63 -9.25
N PRO A 277 1.68 -14.85 -9.80
CA PRO A 277 2.78 -13.91 -9.62
C PRO A 277 2.47 -12.57 -10.31
N TRP A 278 3.11 -11.51 -9.85
CA TRP A 278 2.94 -10.16 -10.38
C TRP A 278 3.21 -10.08 -11.90
N GLU A 279 4.25 -10.75 -12.39
CA GLU A 279 4.59 -10.80 -13.82
C GLU A 279 3.49 -11.47 -14.65
N GLY A 280 2.77 -12.42 -14.05
CA GLY A 280 1.63 -13.08 -14.66
C GLY A 280 0.46 -12.12 -14.84
N TRP A 281 0.12 -11.38 -13.78
CA TRP A 281 -0.92 -10.35 -13.81
C TRP A 281 -0.59 -9.23 -14.80
N VAL A 282 0.66 -8.73 -14.80
CA VAL A 282 1.11 -7.69 -15.73
C VAL A 282 1.07 -8.19 -17.18
N SER A 283 1.54 -9.41 -17.44
CA SER A 283 1.49 -10.02 -18.77
C SER A 283 0.04 -10.16 -19.27
N TRP A 284 -0.86 -10.64 -18.40
CA TRP A 284 -2.27 -10.80 -18.75
C TRP A 284 -2.97 -9.47 -19.00
N GLY A 285 -2.77 -8.49 -18.11
CA GLY A 285 -3.32 -7.14 -18.29
C GLY A 285 -2.85 -6.50 -19.60
N ARG A 286 -1.58 -6.67 -19.97
CA ARG A 286 -1.05 -6.16 -21.25
C ARG A 286 -1.69 -6.83 -22.46
N ALA A 287 -1.87 -8.15 -22.43
CA ALA A 287 -2.54 -8.87 -23.50
C ALA A 287 -3.98 -8.39 -23.67
N MET A 288 -4.73 -8.26 -22.57
CA MET A 288 -6.10 -7.72 -22.58
C MET A 288 -6.15 -6.28 -23.09
N LEU A 289 -5.23 -5.42 -22.66
CA LEU A 289 -5.17 -4.04 -23.13
C LEU A 289 -4.91 -3.95 -24.64
N THR A 290 -3.97 -4.74 -25.17
CA THR A 290 -3.73 -4.81 -26.60
C THR A 290 -4.99 -5.28 -27.34
N LYS A 291 -5.64 -6.34 -26.84
CA LYS A 291 -6.85 -6.89 -27.45
C LYS A 291 -8.05 -5.92 -27.43
N ALA A 292 -8.23 -5.18 -26.34
CA ALA A 292 -9.23 -4.13 -26.24
C ALA A 292 -9.00 -3.03 -27.28
N LYS A 293 -7.75 -2.60 -27.47
CA LYS A 293 -7.37 -1.59 -28.48
C LYS A 293 -7.55 -2.08 -29.91
N GLU A 294 -7.26 -3.35 -30.16
CA GLU A 294 -7.47 -4.00 -31.46
C GLU A 294 -8.95 -4.29 -31.76
N LYS A 295 -9.83 -4.20 -30.74
CA LYS A 295 -11.23 -4.62 -30.81
C LYS A 295 -11.39 -6.06 -31.30
N ASP A 296 -10.54 -6.95 -30.77
CA ASP A 296 -10.47 -8.36 -31.12
C ASP A 296 -10.36 -9.19 -29.85
N TRP A 297 -11.19 -10.22 -29.71
CA TRP A 297 -11.12 -11.17 -28.61
C TRP A 297 -11.45 -12.60 -29.09
N PRO A 298 -10.62 -13.61 -28.78
CA PRO A 298 -10.87 -14.96 -29.27
C PRO A 298 -12.06 -15.63 -28.58
N HIS A 299 -12.93 -16.26 -29.38
CA HIS A 299 -14.09 -17.02 -28.89
C HIS A 299 -13.85 -18.54 -28.85
N THR A 300 -12.59 -18.97 -28.78
CA THR A 300 -12.24 -20.40 -28.67
C THR A 300 -11.22 -20.60 -27.55
N SER A 301 -11.29 -21.74 -26.87
CA SER A 301 -10.37 -22.07 -25.77
C SER A 301 -8.91 -22.03 -26.21
N PHE A 302 -8.59 -22.57 -27.38
CA PHE A 302 -7.23 -22.49 -27.94
C PHE A 302 -6.83 -21.06 -28.33
N GLY A 303 -7.78 -20.23 -28.77
CA GLY A 303 -7.53 -18.81 -29.02
C GLY A 303 -7.14 -18.07 -27.76
N ILE A 304 -7.86 -18.29 -26.64
CA ILE A 304 -7.53 -17.71 -25.32
C ILE A 304 -6.15 -18.17 -24.85
N LEU A 305 -5.86 -19.48 -24.90
CA LEU A 305 -4.54 -20.02 -24.52
C LEU A 305 -3.40 -19.47 -25.40
N SER A 306 -3.70 -19.06 -26.63
CA SER A 306 -2.71 -18.52 -27.57
C SER A 306 -2.43 -17.03 -27.37
N LEU A 307 -3.17 -16.31 -26.52
CA LEU A 307 -2.97 -14.87 -26.28
C LEU A 307 -1.57 -14.53 -25.70
N GLY A 308 -0.94 -15.49 -25.01
CA GLY A 308 0.42 -15.35 -24.48
C GLY A 308 1.54 -15.74 -25.46
N LEU A 309 1.21 -16.20 -26.66
CA LEU A 309 2.21 -16.57 -27.66
C LEU A 309 2.74 -15.31 -28.35
N VAL A 310 4.00 -14.98 -28.08
CA VAL A 310 4.75 -13.98 -28.84
C VAL A 310 4.93 -14.52 -30.26
N LYS A 311 4.52 -13.73 -31.26
CA LYS A 311 4.85 -14.01 -32.66
C LYS A 311 6.31 -13.71 -32.95
#